data_AF-A0ABD7PDS6-F1
#
_entry.id   AF-A0ABD7PDS6-F1
#
_cell.length_a   1.000
_cell.length_b   1.000
_cell.length_c   1.000
_cell.angle_alpha   90.00
_cell.angle_beta   90.00
_cell.angle_gamma   90.00
#
_symmetry.space_group_name_H-M   'P 1'
#
loop_
_entity.id
_entity.type
_entity.pdbx_description
1 polymer ?
#
loop_
_entity_poly.entity_id
_entity_poly.type
_entity_poly.pdbx_seq_one_letter_code
_entity_poly.pdbx_strand_id
1 'polypeptide(L)' 'MKPDVREALISIRPKKSQRDLIDMAASLVSKSLTDFMIACQF' A
#
# COMPACT_ATOMS: atom_id res chain seq x y z
N MET A 1 -25.58 -5.47 -15.59
CA MET A 1 -24.94 -5.28 -14.27
C MET A 1 -23.45 -5.15 -14.52
N LYS A 2 -22.84 -4.03 -14.11
CA LYS A 2 -21.38 -3.86 -14.17
C LYS A 2 -20.77 -4.86 -13.18
N PRO A 3 -19.63 -5.49 -13.48
CA PRO A 3 -19.00 -6.37 -12.51
C PRO A 3 -18.64 -5.49 -11.31
N ASP A 4 -19.24 -5.78 -10.15
CA ASP A 4 -18.71 -5.40 -8.85
C ASP A 4 -17.32 -6.05 -8.76
N VAL A 5 -16.33 -5.37 -9.34
CA VAL A 5 -14.93 -5.55 -8.99
C VAL A 5 -14.85 -5.03 -7.56
N ARG A 6 -15.35 -5.82 -6.62
CA ARG A 6 -14.74 -5.94 -5.30
C ARG A 6 -13.32 -6.37 -5.61
N GLU A 7 -12.48 -5.40 -5.95
CA GLU A 7 -11.04 -5.46 -5.73
C GLU A 7 -10.96 -5.97 -4.32
N ALA A 8 -10.77 -7.28 -4.19
CA ALA A 8 -10.43 -7.88 -2.93
C ALA A 8 -9.12 -7.19 -2.63
N LEU A 9 -9.19 -6.10 -1.84
CA LEU A 9 -8.06 -5.37 -1.29
C LEU A 9 -7.14 -6.47 -0.83
N ILE A 10 -6.14 -6.78 -1.65
CA ILE A 10 -5.31 -7.95 -1.42
C ILE A 10 -4.70 -7.59 -0.08
N SER A 11 -5.12 -8.29 0.97
CA SER A 11 -4.64 -8.07 2.33
C SER A 11 -3.22 -8.65 2.35
N ILE A 12 -2.34 -8.02 1.58
CA ILE A 12 -0.92 -8.20 1.64
C ILE A 12 -0.60 -7.63 3.02
N ARG A 13 -0.43 -8.53 4.00
CA ARG A 13 0.24 -8.18 5.24
C ARG A 13 1.73 -8.20 4.93
N PRO A 14 2.36 -7.05 4.64
CA PRO A 14 3.80 -7.01 4.49
C PRO A 14 4.47 -7.59 5.74
N LYS A 15 5.45 -8.46 5.51
CA LYS A 15 6.36 -8.93 6.57
C LYS A 15 7.00 -7.70 7.23
N LYS A 16 7.43 -7.81 8.48
CA LYS A 16 8.03 -6.67 9.22
C LYS A 16 9.12 -5.97 8.39
N SER A 17 10.03 -6.74 7.78
CA SER A 17 11.09 -6.22 6.91
C SER A 17 10.59 -5.44 5.69
N GLN A 18 9.43 -5.80 5.14
CA GLN A 18 8.82 -5.07 4.02
C GLN A 18 8.15 -3.77 4.51
N ARG A 19 7.53 -3.79 5.70
CA ARG A 19 6.99 -2.56 6.32
C ARG A 19 8.08 -1.55 6.60
N ASP A 20 9.21 -1.98 7.15
CA ASP A 20 10.32 -1.09 7.47
C ASP A 20 10.84 -0.36 6.21
N LEU A 21 10.86 -1.05 5.05
CA LEU A 21 11.21 -0.45 3.76
C LEU A 21 10.15 0.52 3.24
N ILE A 22 8.87 0.19 3.40
CA ILE A 22 7.74 1.04 2.98
C ILE A 22 7.66 2.29 3.87
N ASP A 23 7.85 2.17 5.18
CA ASP A 23 7.87 3.29 6.13
C ASP A 23 9.03 4.24 5.82
N MET A 24 10.22 3.70 5.52
CA MET A 24 11.37 4.48 5.10
C MET A 24 11.08 5.23 3.79
N ALA A 25 10.49 4.55 2.81
CA ALA A 25 10.13 5.18 1.54
C ALA A 25 9.07 6.27 1.73
N ALA A 26 8.03 6.04 2.53
CA ALA A 26 7.00 7.02 2.86
C ALA A 26 7.59 8.27 3.54
N SER A 27 8.52 8.07 4.48
CA SER A 27 9.25 9.16 5.14
C SER A 27 10.09 9.99 4.15
N LEU A 28 10.66 9.37 3.11
CA LEU A 28 11.47 10.08 2.11
C LEU A 28 10.61 10.96 1.19
N VAL A 29 9.39 10.52 0.84
CA VAL A 29 8.46 11.32 0.03
C VAL A 29 7.55 12.23 0.85
N SER A 30 7.75 12.34 2.17
CA SER A 30 6.89 13.14 3.08
C SER A 30 5.40 12.81 2.94
N LYS A 31 5.07 11.56 2.61
CA LYS A 31 3.70 11.08 2.46
C LYS A 31 3.31 10.26 3.66
N SER A 32 2.02 10.28 4.02
CA SER A 32 1.52 9.30 4.97
C SER A 32 1.73 7.89 4.41
N LEU A 33 1.97 6.90 5.28
CA LEU A 33 2.14 5.50 4.88
C LEU A 33 0.97 5.01 4.02
N THR A 34 -0.26 5.42 4.38
CA THR A 34 -1.48 5.07 3.66
C THR A 34 -1.48 5.67 2.25
N ASP A 35 -1.16 6.95 2.11
CA ASP A 35 -1.10 7.62 0.80
C ASP A 35 0.01 7.03 -0.07
N PHE A 36 1.13 6.66 0.54
CA PHE A 36 2.23 5.99 -0.13
C PHE A 36 1.81 4.60 -0.63
N MET A 37 1.16 3.79 0.21
CA MET A 37 0.68 2.46 -0.18
C MET A 37 -0.36 2.50 -1.29
N ILE A 38 -1.29 3.47 -1.27
CA ILE A 38 -2.28 3.67 -2.34
C ILE A 38 -1.57 4.07 -3.64
N ALA A 39 -0.61 4.98 -3.58
CA ALA A 39 0.15 5.41 -4.76
C ALA A 39 1.05 4.30 -5.37
N CYS A 40 1.43 3.30 -4.58
CA CYS A 40 2.22 2.16 -5.02
C CYS A 40 1.40 0.96 -5.54
N GLN A 41 0.07 1.03 -5.58
CA GLN A 41 -0.76 -0.01 -6.20
C GLN A 41 -0.57 0.02 -7.74
N PHE A 42 0.18 -0.95 -8.26
CA PHE A 42 0.07 -1.45 -9.63
C PHE A 42 -0.97 -2.57 -9.67
#